data_AF-A0A381W473-F1
#
_entry.id   AF-A0A381W473-F1
#
_cell.length_a   1.000
_cell.length_b   1.000
_cell.length_c   1.000
_cell.angle_alpha   90.00
_cell.angle_beta   90.00
_cell.angle_gamma   90.00
#
_symmetry.space_group_name_H-M   'P 1'
#
loop_
_entity.id
_entity.type
_entity.pdbx_description
1 polymer ?
#
loop_
_entity_poly.entity_id
_entity_poly.type
_entity_poly.pdbx_seq_one_letter_code
_entity_poly.pdbx_strand_id
1 'polypeptide(L)'
;PADPWDARTLEWSIPSPPPEYNFEEIPVVRSLDDWWATKQGGAHKEVPASGGSGDEGHGIHLPQPSYWPMVTAVGLFVAAYGVVFNDLLIPWALAVIGLIIGFVGVYAWSLEPVNDPEEDSTH
;
A
#
# COMPACT_ATOMS: atom_id res chain seq x y z
N PRO A 1 -24.83 -2.51 1.91
CA PRO A 1 -24.73 -1.21 2.61
C PRO A 1 -23.25 -0.90 2.91
N ALA A 2 -22.80 0.34 2.76
CA ALA A 2 -21.44 0.74 3.11
C ALA A 2 -21.21 0.68 4.63
N ASP A 3 -22.21 1.09 5.41
CA ASP A 3 -22.22 1.05 6.88
C ASP A 3 -23.37 0.15 7.39
N PRO A 4 -23.18 -1.19 7.44
CA PRO A 4 -24.20 -2.12 7.94
C PRO A 4 -24.35 -2.10 9.47
N TRP A 5 -23.43 -1.48 10.21
CA TRP A 5 -23.38 -1.53 11.67
C TRP A 5 -23.63 -0.19 12.36
N ASP A 6 -23.90 0.87 11.60
CA ASP A 6 -23.90 2.25 12.09
C ASP A 6 -22.58 2.59 12.82
N ALA A 7 -21.46 2.22 12.22
CA ALA A 7 -20.13 2.31 12.82
C ALA A 7 -19.57 3.75 12.83
N ARG A 8 -18.43 3.96 13.51
CA ARG A 8 -18.05 5.29 14.01
C ARG A 8 -16.90 5.97 13.27
N THR A 9 -16.18 5.21 12.47
CA THR A 9 -14.87 5.53 11.90
C THR A 9 -14.95 5.67 10.37
N LEU A 10 -13.93 6.29 9.76
CA LEU A 10 -13.96 6.73 8.36
C LEU A 10 -14.02 5.58 7.33
N GLU A 11 -13.58 4.37 7.67
CA GLU A 11 -13.70 3.23 6.76
C GLU A 11 -15.16 2.87 6.44
N TRP A 12 -16.10 3.33 7.27
CA TRP A 12 -17.54 3.16 7.05
C TRP A 12 -18.18 4.32 6.28
N SER A 13 -17.40 5.35 5.92
CA SER A 13 -17.87 6.46 5.09
C SER A 13 -17.67 6.20 3.59
N ILE A 14 -17.01 5.09 3.22
CA ILE A 14 -16.72 4.72 1.81
C ILE A 14 -17.49 3.44 1.41
N PRO A 15 -17.69 3.17 0.10
CA PRO A 15 -18.39 1.98 -0.37
C PRO A 15 -17.80 0.65 0.14
N SER A 16 -18.63 -0.39 0.12
CA SER A 16 -18.22 -1.77 0.39
C SER A 16 -18.48 -2.64 -0.86
N PRO A 17 -17.44 -3.19 -1.51
CA PRO A 17 -16.01 -3.10 -1.16
C PRO A 17 -15.43 -1.68 -1.37
N PRO A 18 -14.33 -1.33 -0.67
CA PRO A 18 -13.63 -0.08 -0.89
C PRO A 18 -13.11 0.04 -2.33
N PRO A 19 -13.17 1.23 -2.95
CA PRO A 19 -12.47 1.48 -4.20
C PRO A 19 -10.95 1.43 -3.98
N GLU A 20 -10.17 1.17 -5.04
CA GLU A 20 -8.70 1.04 -4.94
C GLU A 20 -8.01 2.29 -4.38
N TYR A 21 -8.59 3.47 -4.60
CA TYR A 21 -8.12 4.75 -4.08
C TYR A 21 -8.61 5.07 -2.65
N ASN A 22 -9.49 4.24 -2.07
CA ASN A 22 -10.18 4.45 -0.80
C ASN A 22 -11.07 5.71 -0.77
N PHE A 23 -10.48 6.89 -0.56
CA PHE A 23 -11.19 8.16 -0.45
C PHE A 23 -10.98 9.00 -1.71
N GLU A 24 -12.05 9.51 -2.29
CA GLU A 24 -11.99 10.41 -3.44
C GLU A 24 -11.36 11.77 -3.05
N GLU A 25 -11.67 12.24 -1.85
CA GLU A 25 -11.06 13.43 -1.25
C GLU A 25 -10.44 13.10 0.11
N ILE A 26 -9.33 13.75 0.48
CA ILE A 26 -8.71 13.53 1.79
C ILE A 26 -9.64 14.01 2.90
N PRO A 27 -10.07 13.12 3.83
CA PRO A 27 -10.95 13.50 4.92
C PRO A 27 -10.22 14.35 5.96
N VAL A 28 -10.88 15.41 6.44
CA VAL A 28 -10.36 16.26 7.52
C VAL A 28 -10.87 15.78 8.87
N VAL A 29 -10.02 15.07 9.62
CA VAL A 29 -10.35 14.52 10.94
C VAL A 29 -10.29 15.59 12.03
N ARG A 30 -11.40 15.83 12.74
CA ARG A 30 -11.50 16.80 13.85
C ARG A 30 -11.77 16.16 15.20
N SER A 31 -12.21 14.91 15.21
CA SER A 31 -12.51 14.15 16.43
C SER A 31 -12.06 12.70 16.28
N LEU A 32 -12.03 11.97 17.40
CA LEU A 32 -11.63 10.56 17.39
C LEU A 32 -12.57 9.70 16.54
N ASP A 33 -13.86 9.99 16.60
CA ASP A 33 -14.92 9.28 15.85
C ASP A 33 -15.55 10.24 14.83
N ASP A 34 -14.76 10.68 13.85
CA ASP A 34 -15.14 11.77 12.96
C ASP A 34 -16.39 11.46 12.13
N TRP A 35 -16.48 10.24 11.58
CA TRP A 35 -17.67 9.78 10.85
C TRP A 35 -18.91 9.73 11.74
N TRP A 36 -18.76 9.33 13.01
CA TRP A 36 -19.87 9.39 13.97
C TRP A 36 -20.31 10.82 14.23
N ALA A 37 -19.37 11.74 14.45
CA ALA A 37 -19.67 13.15 14.64
C ALA A 37 -20.38 13.76 13.41
N THR A 38 -19.98 13.36 12.19
CA THR A 38 -20.68 13.72 10.94
C THR A 38 -22.14 13.33 10.97
N LYS A 39 -22.41 12.06 11.31
CA LYS A 39 -23.78 11.52 11.36
C LYS A 39 -24.64 12.24 12.41
N GLN A 40 -24.02 12.72 13.49
CA GLN A 40 -24.69 13.44 14.58
C GLN A 40 -24.83 14.96 14.33
N GLY A 41 -24.52 15.45 13.12
CA GLY A 41 -24.68 16.86 12.76
C GLY A 41 -23.51 17.77 13.18
N GLY A 42 -22.35 17.20 13.49
CA GLY A 42 -21.10 17.96 13.57
C GLY A 42 -20.84 18.68 12.25
N ALA A 43 -20.53 19.98 12.28
CA ALA A 43 -20.41 20.79 11.07
C ALA A 43 -19.19 20.35 10.21
N HIS A 44 -19.44 19.55 9.18
CA HIS A 44 -18.50 19.35 8.07
C HIS A 44 -18.59 20.56 7.15
N LYS A 45 -17.83 21.61 7.46
CA LYS A 45 -17.32 22.44 6.38
C LYS A 45 -16.22 21.63 5.72
N GLU A 46 -16.56 21.01 4.58
CA GLU A 46 -15.62 20.54 3.57
C GLU A 46 -14.69 21.73 3.28
N VAL A 47 -13.52 21.72 3.91
CA VAL A 47 -12.40 22.47 3.40
C VAL A 47 -11.57 21.39 2.74
N PRO A 48 -11.50 21.34 1.40
CA PRO A 48 -10.66 20.37 0.74
C PRO A 48 -9.25 20.53 1.33
N ALA A 49 -8.79 19.51 2.06
CA ALA A 49 -7.37 19.42 2.33
C ALA A 49 -6.72 19.21 0.97
N SER A 50 -5.72 20.04 0.66
CA SER A 50 -5.03 20.17 -0.62
C SER A 50 -4.21 18.92 -1.03
N GLY A 51 -4.73 17.73 -0.80
CA GLY A 51 -4.13 16.46 -1.20
C GLY A 51 -5.13 15.44 -1.74
N GLY A 52 -6.42 15.76 -1.81
CA GLY A 52 -7.37 15.08 -2.71
C GLY A 52 -7.52 15.91 -3.99
N SER A 53 -7.95 15.30 -5.10
CA SER A 53 -8.05 15.88 -6.46
C SER A 53 -9.01 17.07 -6.63
N GLY A 54 -9.33 17.78 -5.55
CA GLY A 54 -10.40 18.77 -5.45
C GLY A 54 -10.06 20.20 -5.87
N ASP A 55 -8.88 20.50 -6.42
CA ASP A 55 -8.68 21.85 -7.02
C ASP A 55 -7.44 21.99 -7.94
N GLU A 56 -6.55 21.01 -7.98
CA GLU A 56 -5.36 21.04 -8.86
C GLU A 56 -5.29 19.71 -9.61
N GLY A 57 -5.78 19.69 -10.86
CA GLY A 57 -5.64 18.75 -12.00
C GLY A 57 -4.91 17.39 -11.92
N HIS A 58 -4.63 16.84 -10.74
CA HIS A 58 -3.88 15.63 -10.49
C HIS A 58 -4.88 14.55 -10.10
N GLY A 59 -5.01 13.54 -10.96
CA GLY A 59 -5.82 12.36 -10.69
C GLY A 59 -5.29 11.58 -9.48
N ILE A 60 -6.07 10.63 -8.98
CA ILE A 60 -5.61 9.76 -7.90
C ILE A 60 -4.56 8.79 -8.45
N HIS A 61 -3.32 8.92 -7.98
CA HIS A 61 -2.21 8.06 -8.38
C HIS A 61 -2.13 6.82 -7.46
N LEU A 62 -2.27 5.63 -8.05
CA LEU A 62 -2.08 4.36 -7.36
C LEU A 62 -0.66 3.83 -7.59
N PRO A 63 -0.04 3.19 -6.57
CA PRO A 63 1.26 2.56 -6.76
C PRO A 63 1.15 1.39 -7.74
N GLN A 64 2.18 1.21 -8.57
CA GLN A 64 2.26 0.07 -9.48
C GLN A 64 2.54 -1.24 -8.73
N PRO A 65 2.05 -2.40 -9.21
CA PRO A 65 2.37 -3.69 -8.62
C PRO A 65 3.85 -4.07 -8.88
N SER A 66 4.52 -4.64 -7.87
CA SER A 66 5.92 -5.08 -7.95
C SER A 66 6.08 -6.56 -7.61
N TYR A 67 6.93 -7.27 -8.36
CA TYR A 67 7.30 -8.66 -8.10
C TYR A 67 8.48 -8.82 -7.15
N TRP A 68 9.28 -7.77 -6.94
CA TRP A 68 10.51 -7.86 -6.15
C TRP A 68 10.33 -8.17 -4.66
N PRO A 69 9.25 -7.73 -3.98
CA PRO A 69 8.96 -8.17 -2.61
C PRO A 69 8.82 -9.69 -2.51
N MET A 70 8.16 -10.33 -3.49
CA MET A 70 8.00 -11.78 -3.52
C MET A 70 9.34 -12.50 -3.76
N VAL A 71 10.14 -12.02 -4.72
CA VAL A 71 11.48 -12.58 -4.98
C VAL A 71 12.37 -12.50 -3.74
N THR A 72 12.33 -11.35 -3.05
CA THR A 72 13.07 -11.14 -1.79
C THR A 72 12.62 -12.10 -0.70
N ALA A 73 11.31 -12.28 -0.52
CA ALA A 73 10.76 -13.21 0.46
C ALA A 73 11.18 -14.66 0.20
N VAL A 74 11.18 -15.10 -1.07
CA VAL A 74 11.65 -16.44 -1.46
C VAL A 74 13.14 -16.61 -1.18
N GLY A 75 13.97 -15.61 -1.50
CA GLY A 75 15.39 -15.62 -1.20
C GLY A 75 15.66 -15.77 0.30
N LEU A 76 14.99 -14.96 1.13
CA LEU A 76 15.10 -15.03 2.59
C LEU A 76 14.60 -16.36 3.16
N PHE A 77 13.51 -16.91 2.62
CA PHE A 77 12.99 -18.22 3.01
C PHE A 77 14.02 -19.34 2.74
N VAL A 78 14.60 -19.39 1.54
CA VAL A 78 15.63 -20.36 1.18
C VAL A 78 16.88 -20.17 2.04
N ALA A 79 17.26 -18.92 2.32
CA ALA A 79 18.39 -18.61 3.19
C ALA A 79 18.18 -19.16 4.61
N ALA A 80 17.03 -18.85 5.21
CA ALA A 80 16.66 -19.30 6.55
C ALA A 80 16.59 -20.82 6.64
N TYR A 81 16.01 -21.48 5.63
CA TYR A 81 15.98 -22.94 5.56
C TYR A 81 17.39 -23.54 5.61
N GLY A 82 18.32 -23.00 4.83
CA GLY A 82 19.72 -23.44 4.82
C GLY A 82 20.44 -23.26 6.16
N VAL A 83 20.16 -22.15 6.86
CA VAL A 83 20.73 -21.87 8.19
C VAL A 83 20.13 -22.76 9.28
N VAL A 84 18.83 -23.03 9.24
CA VAL A 84 18.15 -23.87 10.25
C VAL A 84 18.63 -25.31 10.17
N PHE A 85 18.76 -25.87 8.96
CA PHE A 85 19.10 -27.28 8.76
C PHE A 85 20.58 -27.49 8.41
N ASN A 86 21.51 -26.88 9.17
CA ASN A 86 22.91 -26.70 8.77
C ASN A 86 23.86 -27.90 8.99
N ASP A 87 23.34 -29.09 9.29
CA ASP A 87 24.15 -30.28 9.64
C ASP A 87 25.04 -30.82 8.49
N LEU A 88 24.80 -30.37 7.26
CA LEU A 88 25.53 -30.77 6.05
C LEU A 88 25.99 -29.55 5.23
N LEU A 89 26.94 -29.78 4.31
CA LEU A 89 27.45 -28.75 3.41
C LEU A 89 26.38 -28.16 2.47
N ILE A 90 25.42 -28.98 2.02
CA ILE A 90 24.37 -28.58 1.07
C ILE A 90 23.46 -27.48 1.63
N PRO A 91 22.93 -27.60 2.87
CA PRO A 91 22.20 -26.51 3.55
C PRO A 91 22.93 -25.16 3.59
N TRP A 92 24.24 -25.14 3.85
CA TRP A 92 25.02 -23.89 3.79
C TRP A 92 25.07 -23.29 2.38
N ALA A 93 25.16 -24.13 1.35
CA ALA A 93 25.08 -23.66 -0.03
C ALA A 93 23.69 -23.06 -0.34
N LEU A 94 22.61 -23.69 0.14
CA LEU A 94 21.26 -23.12 0.03
C LEU A 94 21.14 -21.78 0.78
N ALA A 95 21.78 -21.67 1.95
CA ALA A 95 21.80 -20.42 2.71
C ALA A 95 22.39 -19.27 1.88
N VAL A 96 23.55 -19.52 1.26
CA VAL A 96 24.24 -18.55 0.40
C VAL A 96 23.42 -18.21 -0.85
N ILE A 97 22.83 -19.21 -1.51
CA ILE A 97 21.98 -19.00 -2.70
C ILE A 97 20.77 -18.13 -2.33
N GLY A 98 20.09 -18.43 -1.22
CA GLY A 98 18.97 -17.63 -0.73
C GLY A 98 19.36 -16.19 -0.44
N LEU A 99 20.52 -15.97 0.18
CA LEU A 99 21.05 -14.62 0.44
C LEU A 99 21.35 -13.87 -0.85
N ILE A 100 21.90 -14.52 -1.87
CA ILE A 100 22.15 -13.90 -3.18
C ILE A 100 20.82 -13.51 -3.84
N ILE A 101 19.82 -14.40 -3.85
CA ILE A 101 18.50 -14.11 -4.41
C ILE A 101 17.86 -12.94 -3.67
N GLY A 102 17.90 -12.94 -2.33
CA GLY A 102 17.36 -11.85 -1.51
C GLY A 102 18.07 -10.52 -1.77
N PHE A 103 19.40 -10.54 -1.88
CA PHE A 103 20.19 -9.34 -2.19
C PHE A 103 19.86 -8.79 -3.58
N VAL A 104 19.80 -9.64 -4.60
CA VAL A 104 19.38 -9.24 -5.96
C VAL A 104 17.96 -8.69 -5.94
N GLY A 105 17.05 -9.31 -5.19
CA GLY A 105 15.67 -8.85 -5.03
C GLY A 105 15.60 -7.43 -4.46
N VAL A 106 16.27 -7.17 -3.35
CA VAL A 106 16.31 -5.83 -2.73
C VAL A 106 17.01 -4.81 -3.64
N TYR A 107 18.12 -5.19 -4.26
CA TYR A 107 18.85 -4.31 -5.16
C TYR A 107 18.00 -3.91 -6.36
N ALA A 108 17.35 -4.87 -7.02
CA ALA A 108 16.49 -4.59 -8.15
C ALA A 108 15.22 -3.82 -7.75
N TRP A 109 14.65 -4.12 -6.57
CA TRP A 109 13.54 -3.34 -6.01
C TRP A 109 13.94 -1.87 -5.78
N SER A 110 15.16 -1.62 -5.32
CA SER A 110 15.65 -0.25 -5.07
C SER A 110 15.83 0.59 -6.35
N LEU A 111 15.90 -0.07 -7.50
CA LEU A 111 16.01 0.55 -8.82
C LEU A 111 14.67 0.59 -9.57
N GLU A 112 13.61 0.00 -9.00
CA GLU A 112 12.28 0.03 -9.59
C GLU A 112 11.72 1.45 -9.52
N PRO A 113 11.27 2.03 -10.66
CA PRO A 113 10.66 3.35 -10.64
C PRO A 113 9.36 3.32 -9.83
N VAL A 114 9.10 4.38 -9.06
CA VAL A 114 7.88 4.48 -8.26
C VAL A 114 6.65 4.72 -9.15
N ASN A 115 6.84 5.42 -10.27
CA ASN A 115 5.86 5.68 -11.33
C ASN A 115 6.61 5.79 -12.66
N ASP A 116 6.00 5.38 -13.77
CA ASP A 116 6.49 5.76 -15.10
C ASP A 116 6.31 7.29 -15.29
N PRO A 117 7.24 7.99 -15.95
CA PRO A 117 6.94 9.33 -16.46
C PRO A 117 5.76 9.18 -17.41
N GLU A 118 4.75 10.02 -17.19
CA GLU A 118 3.46 10.06 -17.87
C GLU A 118 3.52 9.59 -19.33
N GLU A 119 2.54 8.78 -19.76
CA GLU A 119 2.15 8.72 -21.17
C GLU A 119 1.68 10.14 -21.56
N ASP A 120 2.65 11.00 -21.86
CA ASP A 120 2.41 12.34 -22.35
C ASP A 120 1.79 12.17 -23.74
N SER A 121 0.51 12.51 -23.84
CA SER A 121 -0.19 12.83 -25.09
C SER A 121 -0.36 11.72 -26.14
N THR A 122 -1.31 10.80 -25.96
CA THR A 122 -2.18 10.34 -27.07
C THR A 122 -3.39 9.57 -26.54
N HIS A 123 -4.50 10.27 -26.28
CA HIS A 123 -5.84 10.03 -26.84
C HIS A 123 -6.89 10.92 -26.18
#